data_AF-A0A8J5HSN7-F1
#
_entry.id   AF-A0A8J5HSN7-F1
#
_cell.length_a   1.000
_cell.length_b   1.000
_cell.length_c   1.000
_cell.angle_alpha   90.00
_cell.angle_beta   90.00
_cell.angle_gamma   90.00
#
_symmetry.space_group_name_H-M   'P 1'
#
loop_
_entity.id
_entity.type
_entity.pdbx_description
1 polymer ?
#
loop_
_entity_poly.entity_id
_entity_poly.type
_entity_poly.pdbx_seq_one_letter_code
_entity_poly.pdbx_strand_id
1 'polypeptide(L)'
;MTYEGIFTTLASEVGQQKDKSSDVRRDAEAAERDGMTPRSEVLRWLSSVQDMEDEAKSIERKYNQKIKCLCSFSLNVCSTYRLRSLRNRAEATLARIRELKQSGAFTKLADNLNIMCSIKMRTPKTIGMDKVFEELQRRLLPRLRPFSTDAPGGCSVAVMQVTRSNFNAALEGLRACVEESDFVVVDLEMTGVTSAPWRNSFEFDRSDVRYLKLKDSVEKFAVVQFGVCPFRWDSSKGSFFAHPLVHNFYIFPRNELPLHGPPDDFLWQVTSIDFLAKCQFDFNACIYEVSCAVS
;
A
#
# COMPACT_ATOMS: atom_id res chain seq x y z
N MET A 1 -21.29 -24.70 32.82
CA MET A 1 -20.18 -23.98 33.48
C MET A 1 -20.74 -22.83 34.29
N THR A 2 -20.23 -22.60 35.48
CA THR A 2 -20.48 -21.39 36.28
C THR A 2 -19.89 -20.16 35.58
N TYR A 3 -20.39 -18.95 35.88
CA TYR A 3 -19.88 -17.71 35.28
C TYR A 3 -18.36 -17.55 35.48
N GLU A 4 -17.86 -17.82 36.69
CA GLU A 4 -16.41 -17.82 36.97
C GLU A 4 -15.63 -18.81 36.10
N GLY A 5 -16.16 -20.02 35.88
CA GLY A 5 -15.47 -21.05 35.10
C GLY A 5 -15.23 -20.67 33.64
N ILE A 6 -16.10 -19.86 33.04
CA ILE A 6 -15.93 -19.40 31.64
C ILE A 6 -14.82 -18.33 31.57
N PHE A 7 -14.78 -17.42 32.53
CA PHE A 7 -13.76 -16.35 32.54
C PHE A 7 -12.37 -16.87 32.88
N THR A 8 -12.24 -17.84 33.80
CA THR A 8 -10.95 -18.49 34.09
C THR A 8 -10.44 -19.29 32.89
N THR A 9 -11.32 -20.02 32.20
CA THR A 9 -10.97 -20.72 30.96
C THR A 9 -10.52 -19.75 29.87
N LEU A 10 -11.25 -18.64 29.68
CA LEU A 10 -10.89 -17.60 28.73
C LEU A 10 -9.53 -16.99 29.05
N ALA A 11 -9.27 -16.63 30.31
CA ALA A 11 -7.98 -16.07 30.72
C ALA A 11 -6.82 -17.04 30.44
N SER A 12 -7.00 -18.33 30.73
CA SER A 12 -5.97 -19.35 30.49
C SER A 12 -5.69 -19.55 29.00
N GLU A 13 -6.71 -19.65 28.16
CA GLU A 13 -6.53 -19.84 26.71
C GLU A 13 -5.95 -18.60 26.03
N VAL A 14 -6.36 -17.40 26.46
CA VAL A 14 -5.76 -16.14 26.00
C VAL A 14 -4.29 -16.06 26.40
N GLY A 15 -3.93 -16.46 27.62
CA GLY A 15 -2.54 -16.52 28.06
C GLY A 15 -1.68 -17.42 27.19
N GLN A 16 -2.15 -18.65 26.93
CA GLN A 16 -1.42 -19.60 26.07
C GLN A 16 -1.26 -19.08 24.63
N GLN A 17 -2.29 -18.45 24.07
CA GLN A 17 -2.26 -17.93 22.71
C GLN A 17 -1.36 -16.68 22.60
N LYS A 18 -1.33 -15.86 23.66
CA LYS A 18 -0.43 -14.71 23.77
C LYS A 18 1.02 -15.12 23.73
N ASP A 19 1.42 -16.11 24.53
CA ASP A 19 2.79 -16.62 24.56
C ASP A 19 3.22 -17.09 23.16
N LYS A 20 2.37 -17.90 22.51
CA LYS A 20 2.60 -18.38 21.14
C LYS A 20 2.70 -17.24 20.12
N SER A 21 1.87 -16.21 20.23
CA SER A 21 1.94 -15.04 19.34
C SER A 21 3.19 -14.20 19.55
N SER A 22 3.70 -14.15 20.78
CA SER A 22 4.93 -13.44 21.11
C SER A 22 6.14 -14.11 20.47
N ASP A 23 6.18 -15.44 20.44
CA ASP A 23 7.21 -16.21 19.75
C ASP A 23 7.17 -15.97 18.24
N VAL A 24 5.99 -16.12 17.62
CA VAL A 24 5.81 -15.92 16.17
C VAL A 24 6.17 -14.49 15.74
N ARG A 25 5.80 -13.49 16.56
CA ARG A 25 6.15 -12.09 16.30
C ARG A 25 7.66 -11.86 16.38
N ARG A 26 8.34 -12.44 17.38
CA ARG A 26 9.80 -12.36 17.51
C ARG A 26 10.51 -13.00 16.31
N ASP A 27 10.00 -14.11 15.81
CA ASP A 27 10.54 -14.80 14.63
C ASP A 27 10.27 -14.00 13.34
N ALA A 28 9.11 -13.36 13.22
CA ALA A 28 8.80 -12.46 12.11
C ALA A 28 9.73 -11.23 12.11
N GLU A 29 9.95 -10.60 13.27
CA GLU A 29 10.88 -9.49 13.43
C GLU A 29 12.33 -9.90 13.17
N ALA A 30 12.72 -11.14 13.51
CA ALA A 30 14.03 -11.68 13.16
C ALA A 30 14.19 -11.86 11.64
N ALA A 31 13.17 -12.40 10.98
CA ALA A 31 13.15 -12.54 9.52
C ALA A 31 13.23 -11.18 8.81
N GLU A 32 12.56 -10.15 9.33
CA GLU A 32 12.66 -8.77 8.82
C GLU A 32 14.08 -8.19 8.97
N ARG A 33 14.76 -8.44 10.09
CA ARG A 33 16.17 -8.06 10.28
C ARG A 33 17.09 -8.75 9.26
N ASP A 34 16.74 -9.96 8.86
CA ASP A 34 17.46 -10.74 7.84
C ASP A 34 17.04 -10.38 6.40
N GLY A 35 16.22 -9.33 6.21
CA GLY A 35 15.80 -8.83 4.90
C GLY A 35 14.72 -9.68 4.21
N MET A 36 14.04 -10.54 4.97
CA MET A 36 12.89 -11.34 4.50
C MET A 36 11.57 -10.67 4.89
N THR A 37 10.53 -10.88 4.10
CA THR A 37 9.21 -10.30 4.38
C THR A 37 8.28 -11.35 5.01
N PRO A 38 7.74 -11.13 6.23
CA PRO A 38 6.76 -12.03 6.84
C PRO A 38 5.52 -12.22 5.97
N ARG A 39 4.98 -13.44 5.91
CA ARG A 39 3.81 -13.74 5.09
C ARG A 39 2.57 -13.01 5.58
N SER A 40 1.71 -12.59 4.65
CA SER A 40 0.44 -11.92 4.97
C SER A 40 -0.48 -12.76 5.86
N GLU A 41 -0.40 -14.09 5.78
CA GLU A 41 -1.13 -15.02 6.66
C GLU A 41 -0.65 -14.94 8.11
N VAL A 42 0.65 -14.80 8.33
CA VAL A 42 1.27 -14.65 9.66
C VAL A 42 0.87 -13.32 10.27
N LEU A 43 0.93 -12.23 9.48
CA LEU A 43 0.52 -10.90 9.92
C LEU A 43 -0.98 -10.82 10.26
N ARG A 44 -1.85 -11.40 9.42
CA ARG A 44 -3.29 -11.48 9.69
C ARG A 44 -3.58 -12.27 10.96
N TRP A 45 -2.87 -13.37 11.18
CA TRP A 45 -3.02 -14.17 12.39
C TRP A 45 -2.58 -13.40 13.65
N LEU A 46 -1.43 -12.71 13.60
CA LEU A 46 -0.96 -11.87 14.72
C LEU A 46 -1.96 -10.75 15.05
N SER A 47 -2.51 -10.07 14.05
CA SER A 47 -3.57 -9.07 14.24
C SER A 47 -4.82 -9.69 14.87
N SER A 48 -5.23 -10.87 14.39
CA SER A 48 -6.40 -11.58 14.92
C SER A 48 -6.20 -11.99 16.39
N VAL A 49 -4.98 -12.37 16.79
CA VAL A 49 -4.68 -12.67 18.21
C VAL A 49 -4.74 -11.40 19.05
N GLN A 50 -4.21 -10.27 18.57
CA GLN A 50 -4.26 -9.00 19.28
C GLN A 50 -5.70 -8.52 19.53
N ASP A 51 -6.56 -8.57 18.51
CA ASP A 51 -7.98 -8.20 18.63
C ASP A 51 -8.70 -9.05 19.69
N MET A 52 -8.35 -10.33 19.76
CA MET A 52 -8.91 -11.29 20.70
C MET A 52 -8.43 -11.05 22.14
N GLU A 53 -7.16 -10.67 22.32
CA GLU A 53 -6.65 -10.23 23.62
C GLU A 53 -7.38 -8.99 24.13
N ASP A 54 -7.63 -8.02 23.26
CA ASP A 54 -8.26 -6.76 23.64
C ASP A 54 -9.75 -6.92 23.94
N GLU A 55 -10.45 -7.79 23.20
CA GLU A 55 -11.82 -8.20 23.54
C GLU A 55 -11.85 -8.96 24.87
N ALA A 56 -10.91 -9.85 25.15
CA ALA A 56 -10.83 -10.55 26.44
C ALA A 56 -10.60 -9.58 27.60
N LYS A 57 -9.67 -8.63 27.49
CA LYS A 57 -9.45 -7.55 28.49
C LYS A 57 -10.69 -6.68 28.66
N SER A 58 -11.42 -6.39 27.57
CA SER A 58 -12.66 -5.62 27.60
C SER A 58 -13.76 -6.34 28.37
N ILE A 59 -13.90 -7.65 28.13
CA ILE A 59 -14.84 -8.52 28.84
C ILE A 59 -14.49 -8.60 30.33
N GLU A 60 -13.22 -8.84 30.66
CA GLU A 60 -12.73 -8.92 32.05
C GLU A 60 -12.97 -7.62 32.81
N ARG A 61 -12.63 -6.46 32.21
CA ARG A 61 -12.87 -5.14 32.82
C ARG A 61 -14.35 -4.92 33.14
N LYS A 62 -15.24 -5.26 32.20
CA LYS A 62 -16.70 -5.12 32.37
C LYS A 62 -17.25 -6.09 33.42
N TYR A 63 -16.66 -7.27 33.57
CA TYR A 63 -17.00 -8.24 34.60
C TYR A 63 -16.56 -7.73 35.99
N ASN A 64 -15.30 -7.34 36.13
CA ASN A 64 -14.73 -6.86 37.40
C ASN A 64 -15.40 -5.57 37.90
N GLN A 65 -15.71 -4.64 36.99
CA GLN A 65 -16.46 -3.42 37.35
C GLN A 65 -17.83 -3.76 37.95
N LYS A 66 -18.53 -4.77 37.42
CA LYS A 66 -19.84 -5.18 37.91
C LYS A 66 -19.77 -5.94 39.22
N ILE A 67 -18.80 -6.84 39.40
CA ILE A 67 -18.57 -7.50 40.68
C ILE A 67 -18.34 -6.46 41.78
N LYS A 68 -17.50 -5.45 41.51
CA LYS A 68 -17.20 -4.38 42.46
C LYS A 68 -18.42 -3.52 42.82
N CYS A 69 -19.36 -3.33 41.88
CA CYS A 69 -20.62 -2.63 42.14
C CYS A 69 -21.68 -3.49 42.87
N LEU A 70 -21.48 -4.81 42.98
CA LEU A 70 -22.42 -5.73 43.64
C LEU A 70 -22.21 -5.86 45.16
N CYS A 71 -21.26 -5.10 45.73
CA CYS A 71 -21.10 -4.96 47.18
C CYS A 71 -22.28 -4.19 47.78
N SER A 72 -23.46 -4.86 47.93
CA SER A 72 -24.59 -4.60 48.87
C SER A 72 -26.03 -4.69 48.32
N PHE A 73 -26.31 -5.12 47.07
CA PHE A 73 -27.70 -5.27 46.59
C PHE A 73 -27.95 -6.55 45.76
N SER A 74 -29.16 -7.13 45.89
CA SER A 74 -29.63 -8.27 45.11
C SER A 74 -29.80 -7.91 43.62
N LEU A 75 -29.38 -8.82 42.73
CA LEU A 75 -29.41 -8.65 41.28
C LEU A 75 -30.83 -8.39 40.75
N ASN A 76 -31.07 -7.24 40.09
CA ASN A 76 -32.33 -6.98 39.37
C ASN A 76 -32.35 -7.63 37.97
N VAL A 77 -33.52 -7.73 37.34
CA VAL A 77 -33.75 -8.39 36.03
C VAL A 77 -32.88 -7.81 34.89
N CYS A 78 -32.55 -6.52 34.93
CA CYS A 78 -31.66 -5.90 33.94
C CYS A 78 -30.19 -6.33 34.11
N SER A 79 -29.75 -6.55 35.34
CA SER A 79 -28.39 -7.01 35.65
C SER A 79 -28.15 -8.45 35.16
N THR A 80 -29.17 -9.32 35.23
CA THR A 80 -29.09 -10.72 34.76
C THR A 80 -29.03 -10.81 33.23
N TYR A 81 -29.80 -10.01 32.49
CA TYR A 81 -29.71 -9.94 31.02
C TYR A 81 -28.33 -9.49 30.54
N ARG A 82 -27.76 -8.45 31.17
CA ARG A 82 -26.44 -7.93 30.78
C ARG A 82 -25.28 -8.84 31.18
N LEU A 83 -25.41 -9.62 32.26
CA LEU A 83 -24.43 -10.68 32.61
C LEU A 83 -24.50 -11.83 31.61
N ARG A 84 -25.72 -12.24 31.20
CA ARG A 84 -25.91 -13.23 30.14
C ARG A 84 -25.27 -12.79 28.81
N SER A 85 -25.43 -11.52 28.45
CA SER A 85 -24.76 -10.94 27.26
C SER A 85 -23.22 -11.00 27.35
N LEU A 86 -22.64 -10.67 28.50
CA LEU A 86 -21.18 -10.78 28.72
C LEU A 86 -20.68 -12.22 28.63
N ARG A 87 -21.44 -13.17 29.19
CA ARG A 87 -21.14 -14.60 29.07
C ARG A 87 -21.18 -15.07 27.61
N ASN A 88 -22.21 -14.71 26.85
CA ASN A 88 -22.32 -15.08 25.44
C ASN A 88 -21.13 -14.53 24.62
N ARG A 89 -20.66 -13.30 24.95
CA ARG A 89 -19.45 -12.73 24.34
C ARG A 89 -18.20 -13.51 24.72
N ALA A 90 -18.05 -13.92 25.98
CA ALA A 90 -16.92 -14.73 26.42
C ALA A 90 -16.90 -16.10 25.74
N GLU A 91 -18.06 -16.76 25.61
CA GLU A 91 -18.20 -18.04 24.90
C GLU A 91 -17.86 -17.89 23.40
N ALA A 92 -18.33 -16.81 22.74
CA ALA A 92 -17.99 -16.51 21.35
C ALA A 92 -16.49 -16.22 21.16
N THR A 93 -15.88 -15.52 22.13
CA THR A 93 -14.45 -15.21 22.14
C THR A 93 -13.62 -16.50 22.28
N LEU A 94 -14.03 -17.40 23.20
CA LEU A 94 -13.42 -18.72 23.36
C LEU A 94 -13.50 -19.58 22.09
N ALA A 95 -14.62 -19.54 21.36
CA ALA A 95 -14.77 -20.28 20.11
C ALA A 95 -13.77 -19.80 19.04
N ARG A 96 -13.62 -18.48 18.89
CA ARG A 96 -12.64 -17.88 17.96
C ARG A 96 -11.20 -18.22 18.32
N ILE A 97 -10.85 -18.25 19.62
CA ILE A 97 -9.49 -18.65 20.05
C ILE A 97 -9.19 -20.09 19.61
N ARG A 98 -10.16 -21.01 19.74
CA ARG A 98 -9.98 -22.40 19.34
C ARG A 98 -9.75 -22.54 17.83
N GLU A 99 -10.43 -21.75 17.03
CA GLU A 99 -10.23 -21.71 15.57
C GLU A 99 -8.83 -21.16 15.22
N LEU A 100 -8.44 -20.04 15.84
CA LEU A 100 -7.10 -19.44 15.65
C LEU A 100 -5.95 -20.35 16.10
N LYS A 101 -6.20 -21.22 17.08
CA LYS A 101 -5.23 -22.23 17.54
C LYS A 101 -4.92 -23.25 16.44
N GLN A 102 -5.92 -23.61 15.64
CA GLN A 102 -5.77 -24.52 14.50
C GLN A 102 -5.07 -23.85 13.32
N SER A 103 -5.31 -22.55 13.08
CA SER A 103 -4.71 -21.81 11.96
C SER A 103 -3.28 -21.31 12.23
N GLY A 104 -2.80 -21.35 13.48
CA GLY A 104 -1.49 -20.81 13.89
C GLY A 104 -0.32 -21.80 13.81
N ALA A 105 -0.32 -22.71 12.83
CA ALA A 105 0.75 -23.69 12.60
C ALA A 105 1.45 -23.37 11.27
N PHE A 106 2.41 -22.44 11.31
CA PHE A 106 3.12 -21.99 10.11
C PHE A 106 4.38 -22.83 9.88
N THR A 107 4.51 -23.42 8.69
CA THR A 107 5.74 -24.14 8.27
C THR A 107 6.79 -23.21 7.66
N LYS A 108 6.37 -22.03 7.19
CA LYS A 108 7.24 -20.98 6.64
C LYS A 108 6.68 -19.62 7.01
N LEU A 109 7.47 -18.80 7.71
CA LEU A 109 7.03 -17.53 8.29
C LEU A 109 7.27 -16.31 7.38
N ALA A 110 8.28 -16.37 6.52
CA ALA A 110 8.69 -15.26 5.66
C ALA A 110 9.15 -15.76 4.29
N ASP A 111 9.06 -14.90 3.29
CA ASP A 111 9.58 -15.13 1.93
C ASP A 111 10.74 -14.16 1.62
N ASN A 112 11.67 -14.60 0.77
CA ASN A 112 12.75 -13.78 0.23
C ASN A 112 12.18 -12.81 -0.82
N LEU A 113 11.38 -11.85 -0.39
CA LEU A 113 10.98 -10.72 -1.22
C LEU A 113 11.58 -9.46 -0.59
N ASN A 114 12.73 -9.06 -1.11
CA ASN A 114 13.30 -7.75 -0.84
C ASN A 114 12.63 -6.75 -1.79
N ILE A 115 11.48 -6.18 -1.40
CA ILE A 115 10.87 -5.06 -2.11
C ILE A 115 10.60 -3.95 -1.09
N MET A 116 11.69 -3.35 -0.60
CA MET A 116 11.66 -2.04 0.02
C MET A 116 11.65 -0.98 -1.09
N CYS A 117 10.51 -0.34 -1.32
CA CYS A 117 10.42 0.85 -2.16
C CYS A 117 10.09 2.07 -1.29
N SER A 118 11.06 2.52 -0.51
CA SER A 118 11.09 3.92 -0.08
C SER A 118 11.89 4.70 -1.12
N ILE A 119 11.25 5.04 -2.25
CA ILE A 119 11.82 5.98 -3.21
C ILE A 119 11.79 7.37 -2.58
N LYS A 120 12.93 7.76 -2.01
CA LYS A 120 13.23 9.18 -1.81
C LYS A 120 13.69 9.72 -3.15
N MET A 121 12.76 10.22 -3.97
CA MET A 121 13.15 11.08 -5.09
C MET A 121 13.76 12.35 -4.49
N ARG A 122 15.09 12.52 -4.62
CA ARG A 122 15.64 13.87 -4.60
C ARG A 122 15.00 14.57 -5.79
N THR A 123 14.02 15.42 -5.54
CA THR A 123 13.61 16.41 -6.54
C THR A 123 14.85 17.26 -6.84
N PRO A 124 15.46 17.18 -8.03
CA PRO A 124 16.37 18.24 -8.44
C PRO A 124 15.58 19.55 -8.38
N LYS A 125 16.23 20.66 -7.99
CA LYS A 125 15.58 21.98 -8.00
C LYS A 125 15.00 22.22 -9.40
N THR A 126 13.68 22.19 -9.53
CA THR A 126 12.96 22.43 -10.78
C THR A 126 12.86 23.93 -11.02
N ILE A 127 13.92 24.51 -11.58
CA ILE A 127 14.01 25.95 -11.88
C ILE A 127 12.84 26.38 -12.78
N GLY A 128 11.97 27.24 -12.24
CA GLY A 128 10.86 27.87 -12.97
C GLY A 128 9.47 27.30 -12.66
N MET A 129 9.38 26.19 -11.93
CA MET A 129 8.12 25.72 -11.35
C MET A 129 8.05 25.99 -9.84
N ASP A 130 9.08 26.61 -9.27
CA ASP A 130 9.19 26.89 -7.84
C ASP A 130 7.96 27.64 -7.32
N LYS A 131 7.45 28.64 -8.06
CA LYS A 131 6.23 29.38 -7.68
C LYS A 131 4.94 28.56 -7.81
N VAL A 132 4.88 27.62 -8.76
CA VAL A 132 3.71 26.74 -8.94
C VAL A 132 3.71 25.66 -7.87
N PHE A 133 4.88 25.12 -7.54
CA PHE A 133 5.06 24.22 -6.40
C PHE A 133 4.79 24.95 -5.09
N GLU A 134 5.30 26.16 -4.88
CA GLU A 134 4.99 26.99 -3.72
C GLU A 134 3.49 27.32 -3.64
N GLU A 135 2.82 27.59 -4.76
CA GLU A 135 1.38 27.85 -4.79
C GLU A 135 0.55 26.58 -4.55
N LEU A 136 0.95 25.43 -5.10
CA LEU A 136 0.39 24.12 -4.79
C LEU A 136 0.60 23.78 -3.31
N GLN A 137 1.81 24.01 -2.80
CA GLN A 137 2.14 23.86 -1.39
C GLN A 137 1.28 24.79 -0.53
N ARG A 138 1.11 26.06 -0.90
CA ARG A 138 0.31 27.04 -0.16
C ARG A 138 -1.18 26.74 -0.20
N ARG A 139 -1.70 26.12 -1.27
CA ARG A 139 -3.12 25.75 -1.41
C ARG A 139 -3.48 24.39 -0.83
N LEU A 140 -2.56 23.43 -0.89
CA LEU A 140 -2.77 22.05 -0.44
C LEU A 140 -2.24 21.81 0.99
N LEU A 141 -1.14 22.46 1.40
CA LEU A 141 -0.46 22.23 2.69
C LEU A 141 -0.93 23.01 3.93
N PRO A 142 -1.86 23.99 3.93
CA PRO A 142 -2.29 24.60 5.20
C PRO A 142 -2.91 23.60 6.20
N ARG A 143 -3.17 22.35 5.77
CA ARG A 143 -3.69 21.27 6.61
C ARG A 143 -2.70 20.15 6.93
N LEU A 144 -1.44 20.25 6.49
CA LEU A 144 -0.48 19.15 6.50
C LEU A 144 0.79 19.58 7.24
N ARG A 145 1.05 18.95 8.39
CA ARG A 145 2.28 19.12 9.16
C ARG A 145 3.49 18.58 8.38
N PRO A 146 4.73 19.00 8.70
CA PRO A 146 5.93 18.49 8.03
C PRO A 146 5.97 16.96 8.09
N PHE A 147 6.36 16.35 6.97
CA PHE A 147 6.63 14.91 6.90
C PHE A 147 7.58 14.50 8.03
N SER A 148 7.05 13.78 9.01
CA SER A 148 7.84 13.08 10.02
C SER A 148 8.29 11.75 9.42
N THR A 149 9.59 11.48 9.46
CA THR A 149 10.21 10.24 8.94
C THR A 149 10.10 9.04 9.89
N ASP A 150 9.36 9.15 10.98
CA ASP A 150 9.25 8.06 11.96
C ASP A 150 7.80 7.57 12.06
N ALA A 151 7.48 6.50 11.33
CA ALA A 151 6.32 5.66 11.62
C ALA A 151 6.65 4.18 11.38
N PRO A 152 6.61 3.32 12.41
CA PRO A 152 6.66 1.87 12.26
C PRO A 152 5.25 1.38 11.92
N GLY A 153 5.06 0.78 10.74
CA GLY A 153 3.77 0.24 10.34
C GLY A 153 3.65 0.00 8.84
N GLY A 154 3.94 -1.24 8.43
CA GLY A 154 3.85 -1.69 7.05
C GLY A 154 2.44 -1.64 6.50
N CYS A 155 2.22 -0.75 5.52
CA CYS A 155 1.21 -0.93 4.49
C CYS A 155 1.97 -1.17 3.20
N SER A 156 2.11 -2.43 2.79
CA SER A 156 2.75 -2.76 1.52
C SER A 156 1.84 -2.31 0.39
N VAL A 157 2.28 -1.33 -0.39
CA VAL A 157 1.61 -0.95 -1.62
C VAL A 157 1.88 -2.04 -2.65
N ALA A 158 0.84 -2.73 -3.11
CA ALA A 158 0.94 -3.70 -4.18
C ALA A 158 1.02 -2.98 -5.53
N VAL A 159 1.79 -3.53 -6.47
CA VAL A 159 1.87 -3.03 -7.84
C VAL A 159 1.13 -4.00 -8.76
N MET A 160 0.12 -3.50 -9.46
CA MET A 160 -0.56 -4.20 -10.55
C MET A 160 0.08 -3.85 -11.87
N GLN A 161 0.58 -4.86 -12.57
CA GLN A 161 0.98 -4.73 -13.97
C GLN A 161 -0.29 -4.80 -14.83
N VAL A 162 -0.61 -3.70 -15.51
CA VAL A 162 -1.79 -3.59 -16.35
C VAL A 162 -1.41 -3.87 -17.80
N THR A 163 -2.03 -4.91 -18.34
CA THR A 163 -1.87 -5.46 -19.69
C THR A 163 -3.20 -5.44 -20.44
N ARG A 164 -3.20 -5.86 -21.70
CA ARG A 164 -4.39 -5.95 -22.55
C ARG A 164 -5.53 -6.73 -21.92
N SER A 165 -5.21 -7.84 -21.25
CA SER A 165 -6.19 -8.77 -20.71
C SER A 165 -6.90 -8.24 -19.46
N ASN A 166 -6.24 -7.40 -18.66
CA ASN A 166 -6.80 -6.88 -17.41
C ASN A 166 -7.12 -5.36 -17.45
N PHE A 167 -6.88 -4.69 -18.57
CA PHE A 167 -7.00 -3.23 -18.70
C PHE A 167 -8.35 -2.66 -18.24
N ASN A 168 -9.47 -3.20 -18.73
CA ASN A 168 -10.80 -2.69 -18.37
C ASN A 168 -11.08 -2.83 -16.87
N ALA A 169 -10.75 -3.99 -16.29
CA ALA A 169 -10.94 -4.24 -14.86
C ALA A 169 -10.03 -3.35 -14.00
N ALA A 170 -8.77 -3.17 -14.41
CA ALA A 170 -7.83 -2.28 -13.75
C ALA A 170 -8.28 -0.81 -13.82
N LEU A 171 -8.79 -0.37 -14.97
CA LEU A 171 -9.28 1.00 -15.18
C LEU A 171 -10.52 1.29 -14.33
N GLU A 172 -11.47 0.35 -14.24
CA GLU A 172 -12.64 0.48 -13.36
C GLU A 172 -12.24 0.60 -11.89
N GLY A 173 -11.31 -0.25 -11.42
CA GLY A 173 -10.80 -0.19 -10.05
C GLY A 173 -10.02 1.11 -9.76
N LEU A 174 -9.18 1.54 -10.70
CA LEU A 174 -8.41 2.77 -10.59
C LEU A 174 -9.32 4.00 -10.54
N ARG A 175 -10.40 4.04 -11.33
CA ARG A 175 -11.34 5.17 -11.36
C ARG A 175 -11.93 5.45 -9.98
N ALA A 176 -12.40 4.42 -9.28
CA ALA A 176 -12.92 4.56 -7.92
C ALA A 176 -11.84 5.10 -6.96
N CYS A 177 -10.61 4.59 -7.06
CA CYS A 177 -9.50 5.06 -6.23
C CYS A 177 -9.12 6.53 -6.51
N VAL A 178 -9.17 6.95 -7.78
CA VAL A 178 -8.90 8.34 -8.18
C VAL A 178 -10.01 9.27 -7.68
N GLU A 179 -11.27 8.88 -7.76
CA GLU A 179 -12.41 9.65 -7.24
C GLU A 179 -12.33 9.86 -5.72
N GLU A 180 -11.76 8.90 -4.99
CA GLU A 180 -11.55 8.97 -3.54
C GLU A 180 -10.22 9.63 -3.13
N SER A 181 -9.34 9.94 -4.06
CA SER A 181 -8.01 10.47 -3.74
C SER A 181 -7.98 11.98 -3.61
N ASP A 182 -7.07 12.49 -2.77
CA ASP A 182 -6.78 13.92 -2.67
C ASP A 182 -5.85 14.39 -3.80
N PHE A 183 -4.93 13.52 -4.24
CA PHE A 183 -4.09 13.74 -5.42
C PHE A 183 -3.63 12.42 -6.04
N VAL A 184 -3.11 12.49 -7.26
CA VAL A 184 -2.56 11.34 -7.99
C VAL A 184 -1.13 11.66 -8.39
N VAL A 185 -0.25 10.69 -8.22
CA VAL A 185 1.14 10.73 -8.72
C VAL A 185 1.22 9.86 -9.96
N VAL A 186 1.91 10.38 -10.97
CA VAL A 186 2.19 9.67 -12.22
C VAL A 186 3.70 9.57 -12.43
N ASP A 187 4.13 8.48 -13.05
CA ASP A 187 5.52 8.25 -13.43
C ASP A 187 5.60 7.57 -14.80
N LEU A 188 6.64 7.88 -15.58
CA LEU A 188 6.75 7.43 -16.97
C LEU A 188 8.07 6.71 -17.19
N GLU A 189 8.00 5.53 -17.82
CA GLU A 189 9.18 4.91 -18.41
C GLU A 189 9.21 5.23 -19.90
N MET A 190 10.36 5.74 -20.38
CA MET A 190 10.52 6.22 -21.75
C MET A 190 11.64 5.47 -22.47
N THR A 191 11.50 5.32 -23.79
CA THR A 191 12.53 4.65 -24.62
C THR A 191 13.80 5.48 -24.79
N GLY A 192 13.79 6.74 -24.37
CA GLY A 192 14.93 7.64 -24.37
C GLY A 192 14.63 8.96 -23.66
N VAL A 193 15.67 9.73 -23.40
CA VAL A 193 15.58 10.99 -22.64
C VAL A 193 16.04 12.20 -23.46
N THR A 194 17.14 12.07 -24.19
CA THR A 194 17.76 13.18 -24.94
C THR A 194 18.08 12.76 -26.35
N SER A 195 17.53 13.47 -27.35
CA SER A 195 17.67 13.08 -28.76
C SER A 195 19.08 13.29 -29.31
N ALA A 196 19.83 14.21 -28.71
CA ALA A 196 21.24 14.46 -29.01
C ALA A 196 21.93 15.22 -27.86
N PRO A 197 23.25 15.06 -27.65
CA PRO A 197 23.97 15.72 -26.56
C PRO A 197 23.86 17.25 -26.55
N TRP A 198 23.84 17.90 -27.72
CA TRP A 198 23.71 19.36 -27.84
C TRP A 198 22.28 19.88 -27.56
N ARG A 199 21.30 18.98 -27.45
CA ARG A 199 19.92 19.31 -27.04
C ARG A 199 19.67 19.13 -25.55
N ASN A 200 20.72 18.85 -24.77
CA ASN A 200 20.62 18.91 -23.32
C ASN A 200 20.18 20.31 -22.86
N SER A 201 19.35 20.31 -21.82
CA SER A 201 18.95 21.54 -21.14
C SER A 201 20.09 22.02 -20.26
N PHE A 202 20.47 23.28 -20.39
CA PHE A 202 21.47 23.93 -19.56
C PHE A 202 20.83 24.94 -18.61
N GLU A 203 21.52 25.27 -17.52
CA GLU A 203 21.02 26.18 -16.49
C GLU A 203 20.73 27.60 -17.04
N PHE A 204 21.53 28.02 -18.01
CA PHE A 204 21.42 29.32 -18.67
C PHE A 204 20.48 29.32 -19.89
N ASP A 205 19.84 28.20 -20.21
CA ASP A 205 18.79 28.19 -21.24
C ASP A 205 17.60 29.01 -20.76
N ARG A 206 17.07 29.87 -21.66
CA ARG A 206 15.75 30.45 -21.47
C ARG A 206 14.67 29.36 -21.51
N SER A 207 13.53 29.63 -20.89
CA SER A 207 12.42 28.67 -20.79
C SER A 207 11.86 28.24 -22.15
N ASP A 208 11.78 29.15 -23.12
CA ASP A 208 11.36 28.87 -24.50
C ASP A 208 12.30 27.89 -25.20
N VAL A 209 13.62 28.12 -25.07
CA VAL A 209 14.64 27.24 -25.64
C VAL A 209 14.62 25.85 -24.99
N ARG A 210 14.47 25.81 -23.66
CA ARG A 210 14.36 24.55 -22.91
C ARG A 210 13.15 23.74 -23.35
N TYR A 211 11.99 24.40 -23.53
CA TYR A 211 10.79 23.76 -24.03
C TYR A 211 11.01 23.17 -25.42
N LEU A 212 11.61 23.90 -26.36
CA LEU A 212 11.87 23.40 -27.72
C LEU A 212 12.84 22.21 -27.74
N LYS A 213 13.87 22.23 -26.89
CA LYS A 213 14.81 21.11 -26.72
C LYS A 213 14.11 19.85 -26.18
N LEU A 214 13.26 20.03 -25.17
CA LEU A 214 12.49 18.93 -24.58
C LEU A 214 11.45 18.37 -25.57
N LYS A 215 10.72 19.25 -26.24
CA LYS A 215 9.73 18.90 -27.27
C LYS A 215 10.34 18.00 -28.35
N ASP A 216 11.51 18.36 -28.88
CA ASP A 216 12.22 17.55 -29.87
C ASP A 216 12.57 16.14 -29.38
N SER A 217 12.83 15.96 -28.07
CA SER A 217 13.10 14.64 -27.50
C SER A 217 11.82 13.85 -27.26
N VAL A 218 10.78 14.49 -26.70
CA VAL A 218 9.46 13.87 -26.46
C VAL A 218 8.80 13.42 -27.76
N GLU A 219 8.99 14.13 -28.87
CA GLU A 219 8.47 13.73 -30.18
C GLU A 219 9.19 12.53 -30.80
N LYS A 220 10.36 12.14 -30.27
CA LYS A 220 11.18 11.05 -30.83
C LYS A 220 11.17 9.79 -29.99
N PHE A 221 10.89 9.89 -28.69
CA PHE A 221 10.90 8.75 -27.77
C PHE A 221 9.49 8.44 -27.31
N ALA A 222 9.18 7.15 -27.17
CA ALA A 222 7.87 6.71 -26.71
C ALA A 222 7.85 6.54 -25.20
N VAL A 223 6.67 6.72 -24.61
CA VAL A 223 6.35 6.23 -23.27
C VAL A 223 5.96 4.76 -23.41
N VAL A 224 6.62 3.90 -22.64
CA VAL A 224 6.41 2.44 -22.66
C VAL A 224 5.75 1.90 -21.40
N GLN A 225 5.76 2.67 -20.33
CA GLN A 225 4.98 2.38 -19.13
C GLN A 225 4.51 3.67 -18.47
N PHE A 226 3.26 3.65 -17.97
CA PHE A 226 2.61 4.74 -17.26
C PHE A 226 2.21 4.24 -15.87
N GLY A 227 2.92 4.69 -14.84
CA GLY A 227 2.63 4.38 -13.44
C GLY A 227 1.62 5.37 -12.86
N VAL A 228 0.63 4.87 -12.10
CA VAL A 228 -0.39 5.68 -11.42
C VAL A 228 -0.53 5.26 -9.97
N CYS A 229 -0.34 6.22 -9.06
CA CYS A 229 -0.49 6.04 -7.63
C CYS A 229 -1.40 7.12 -7.03
N PRO A 230 -2.66 6.81 -6.72
CA PRO A 230 -3.57 7.71 -6.02
C PRO A 230 -3.21 7.80 -4.52
N PHE A 231 -3.32 8.99 -3.92
CA PHE A 231 -3.02 9.25 -2.52
C PHE A 231 -4.19 9.91 -1.79
N ARG A 232 -4.36 9.53 -0.52
CA ARG A 232 -5.41 10.06 0.36
C ARG A 232 -4.86 10.44 1.73
N TRP A 233 -5.41 11.50 2.30
CA TRP A 233 -5.08 12.01 3.62
C TRP A 233 -5.82 11.23 4.70
N ASP A 234 -5.05 10.67 5.64
CA ASP A 234 -5.59 10.09 6.87
C ASP A 234 -5.50 11.12 8.00
N SER A 235 -6.65 11.73 8.32
CA SER A 235 -6.73 12.70 9.41
C SER A 235 -6.45 12.11 10.80
N SER A 236 -6.64 10.80 10.97
CA SER A 236 -6.39 10.12 12.25
C SER A 236 -4.89 9.95 12.51
N LYS A 237 -4.11 9.74 11.44
CA LYS A 237 -2.66 9.58 11.49
C LYS A 237 -1.89 10.87 11.20
N GLY A 238 -2.56 11.86 10.63
CA GLY A 238 -1.93 13.09 10.20
C GLY A 238 -0.89 12.85 9.09
N SER A 239 -1.14 11.89 8.21
CA SER A 239 -0.25 11.53 7.10
C SER A 239 -1.04 11.16 5.85
N PHE A 240 -0.38 11.26 4.69
CA PHE A 240 -0.90 10.67 3.46
C PHE A 240 -0.57 9.18 3.42
N PHE A 241 -1.48 8.41 2.85
CA PHE A 241 -1.23 7.05 2.44
C PHE A 241 -1.48 6.92 0.94
N ALA A 242 -0.65 6.11 0.28
CA ALA A 242 -0.91 5.65 -1.07
C ALA A 242 -2.08 4.66 -1.03
N HIS A 243 -2.92 4.66 -2.06
CA HIS A 243 -3.86 3.56 -2.25
C HIS A 243 -3.09 2.23 -2.28
N PRO A 244 -3.66 1.13 -1.76
CA PRO A 244 -2.96 -0.15 -1.65
C PRO A 244 -2.52 -0.77 -2.98
N LEU A 245 -3.01 -0.25 -4.11
CA LEU A 245 -2.74 -0.77 -5.45
C LEU A 245 -2.27 0.34 -6.39
N VAL A 246 -1.00 0.28 -6.78
CA VAL A 246 -0.39 1.10 -7.83
C VAL A 246 -0.55 0.41 -9.17
N HIS A 247 -0.85 1.17 -10.22
CA HIS A 247 -1.14 0.62 -11.54
C HIS A 247 -0.01 1.00 -12.51
N ASN A 248 0.70 0.01 -13.04
CA ASN A 248 1.70 0.20 -14.08
C ASN A 248 1.12 -0.26 -15.41
N PHE A 249 0.69 0.68 -16.23
CA PHE A 249 0.14 0.40 -17.55
C PHE A 249 1.27 0.24 -18.54
N TYR A 250 1.39 -0.94 -19.16
CA TYR A 250 2.25 -1.07 -20.33
C TYR A 250 1.58 -0.40 -21.53
N ILE A 251 2.35 0.43 -22.22
CA ILE A 251 1.92 1.16 -23.41
C ILE A 251 2.95 0.90 -24.51
N PHE A 252 2.48 0.74 -25.73
CA PHE A 252 3.34 0.48 -26.87
C PHE A 252 2.62 0.98 -28.11
N PRO A 253 3.16 1.98 -28.82
CA PRO A 253 2.54 2.53 -30.02
C PRO A 253 2.56 1.46 -31.11
N ARG A 254 1.40 0.85 -31.35
CA ARG A 254 1.16 -0.16 -32.39
C ARG A 254 0.04 0.35 -33.31
N ASN A 255 0.34 0.43 -34.61
CA ASN A 255 -0.68 0.64 -35.63
C ASN A 255 -1.41 -0.68 -35.93
N GLU A 256 -2.40 -1.04 -35.11
CA GLU A 256 -3.26 -2.22 -35.36
C GLU A 256 -4.37 -1.94 -36.41
N LEU A 257 -4.67 -0.66 -36.70
CA LEU A 257 -5.65 -0.26 -37.70
C LEU A 257 -4.97 0.33 -38.95
N PRO A 258 -5.30 -0.13 -40.17
CA PRO A 258 -4.78 0.44 -41.42
C PRO A 258 -5.51 1.75 -41.78
N LEU A 259 -5.70 2.64 -40.81
CA LEU A 259 -6.21 4.00 -41.04
C LEU A 259 -5.04 4.88 -41.42
N HIS A 260 -5.13 5.52 -42.59
CA HIS A 260 -4.09 6.32 -43.23
C HIS A 260 -3.39 7.31 -42.28
N GLY A 261 -2.19 6.92 -41.84
CA GLY A 261 -1.21 7.77 -41.16
C GLY A 261 0.20 7.25 -41.47
N PRO A 262 1.25 8.08 -41.36
CA PRO A 262 2.61 7.58 -41.37
C PRO A 262 2.80 6.56 -40.22
N PRO A 263 3.69 5.57 -40.37
CA PRO A 263 4.02 4.69 -39.25
C PRO A 263 4.48 5.53 -38.05
N ASP A 264 4.01 5.16 -36.86
CA ASP A 264 4.47 5.76 -35.60
C ASP A 264 5.89 5.28 -35.34
N ASP A 265 6.86 5.89 -36.01
CA ASP A 265 8.27 5.62 -35.83
C ASP A 265 8.78 6.38 -34.59
N PHE A 266 9.40 5.65 -33.67
CA PHE A 266 10.04 6.21 -32.48
C PHE A 266 11.40 5.56 -32.25
N LEU A 267 12.26 6.26 -31.51
CA LEU A 267 13.63 5.88 -31.26
C LEU A 267 13.77 5.10 -29.95
N TRP A 268 14.79 4.24 -29.89
CA TRP A 268 15.23 3.57 -28.67
C TRP A 268 16.65 4.02 -28.35
N GLN A 269 16.83 4.70 -27.22
CA GLN A 269 18.13 5.15 -26.76
C GLN A 269 18.80 4.03 -25.96
N VAL A 270 19.91 3.49 -26.46
CA VAL A 270 20.62 2.34 -25.88
C VAL A 270 20.84 2.47 -24.37
N THR A 271 21.24 3.65 -23.88
CA THR A 271 21.47 3.90 -22.45
C THR A 271 20.21 3.80 -21.60
N SER A 272 19.06 4.23 -22.14
CA SER A 272 17.77 4.12 -21.46
C SER A 272 17.29 2.67 -21.42
N ILE A 273 17.50 1.92 -22.49
CA ILE A 273 17.12 0.51 -22.55
C ILE A 273 17.97 -0.35 -21.62
N ASP A 274 19.28 -0.10 -21.57
CA ASP A 274 20.20 -0.73 -20.61
C ASP A 274 19.81 -0.42 -19.16
N PHE A 275 19.39 0.82 -18.87
CA PHE A 275 18.85 1.20 -17.56
C PHE A 275 17.56 0.44 -17.20
N LEU A 276 16.57 0.45 -18.10
CA LEU A 276 15.31 -0.27 -17.91
C LEU A 276 15.52 -1.77 -17.71
N ALA A 277 16.43 -2.39 -18.47
CA ALA A 277 16.78 -3.80 -18.31
C ALA A 277 17.39 -4.09 -16.92
N LYS A 278 18.27 -3.22 -16.42
CA LYS A 278 18.83 -3.35 -15.05
C LYS A 278 17.75 -3.20 -13.99
N CYS A 279 16.74 -2.37 -14.23
CA CYS A 279 15.56 -2.21 -13.38
C CYS A 279 14.52 -3.34 -13.54
N GLN A 280 14.85 -4.42 -14.26
CA GLN A 280 13.97 -5.57 -14.49
C GLN A 280 12.65 -5.22 -15.22
N PHE A 281 12.70 -4.23 -16.11
CA PHE A 281 11.57 -3.92 -16.98
C PHE A 281 11.27 -5.09 -17.93
N ASP A 282 10.00 -5.50 -18.01
CA ASP A 282 9.57 -6.60 -18.88
C ASP A 282 9.25 -6.09 -20.29
N PHE A 283 10.26 -6.13 -21.16
CA PHE A 283 10.10 -5.77 -22.57
C PHE A 283 9.15 -6.70 -23.33
N ASN A 284 9.02 -7.97 -22.92
CA ASN A 284 8.10 -8.90 -23.58
C ASN A 284 6.65 -8.52 -23.26
N ALA A 285 6.34 -8.25 -21.99
CA ALA A 285 5.03 -7.75 -21.59
C ALA A 285 4.71 -6.42 -22.30
N CYS A 286 5.68 -5.51 -22.36
CA CYS A 286 5.55 -4.23 -23.06
C CYS A 286 5.29 -4.37 -24.56
N ILE A 287 5.94 -5.32 -25.25
CA ILE A 287 5.77 -5.45 -26.70
C ILE A 287 4.55 -6.32 -27.04
N TYR A 288 4.30 -7.41 -26.33
CA TYR A 288 3.29 -8.40 -26.71
C TYR A 288 1.96 -8.21 -26.00
N GLU A 289 1.96 -7.81 -24.72
CA GLU A 289 0.78 -7.86 -23.84
C GLU A 289 0.06 -6.50 -23.69
N VAL A 290 0.26 -5.55 -24.61
CA VAL A 290 -0.25 -4.17 -24.45
C VAL A 290 -1.65 -3.93 -25.03
N SER A 291 -2.47 -3.17 -24.27
CA SER A 291 -3.68 -2.49 -24.76
C SER A 291 -3.31 -1.42 -25.76
N CYS A 292 -3.85 -1.47 -26.98
CA CYS A 292 -3.68 -0.38 -27.95
C CYS A 292 -4.01 0.97 -27.31
N ALA A 293 -3.04 1.88 -27.28
CA ALA A 293 -3.34 3.30 -27.16
C ALA A 293 -4.01 3.68 -28.47
N VAL A 294 -5.35 3.72 -28.47
CA VAL A 294 -6.10 4.35 -29.56
C VAL A 294 -5.89 5.85 -29.36
N SER A 295 -4.98 6.42 -30.16
CA SER A 295 -4.84 7.86 -30.34
C SER A 295 -6.06 8.45 -31.05
#